data_AF-K9VFT2-F1
#
_entry.id   AF-K9VFT2-F1
#
_cell.length_a   1.000
_cell.length_b   1.000
_cell.length_c   1.000
_cell.angle_alpha   90.00
_cell.angle_beta   90.00
_cell.angle_gamma   90.00
#
_symmetry.space_group_name_H-M   'P 1'
#
loop_
_entity.id
_entity.type
_entity.pdbx_description
1 polymer ?
#
loop_
_entity_poly.entity_id
_entity_poly.type
_entity_poly.pdbx_seq_one_letter_code
_entity_poly.pdbx_strand_id
1 'polypeptide(L)' 'MSVRLHPHAQARLIERGATEAEVIATVESGTTFPAQFGRTGFRRNFSFNAEWQEKFML' A
#
# COMPACT_ATOMS: atom_id res chain seq x y z
N MET A 1 -5.44 -7.36 14.48
CA MET A 1 -4.85 -6.01 14.56
C MET A 1 -5.93 -5.02 14.10
N SER A 2 -6.05 -3.81 14.65
CA SER A 2 -6.92 -2.79 14.04
C SER A 2 -6.06 -1.74 13.36
N VAL A 3 -6.06 -1.73 12.02
CA VAL A 3 -5.39 -0.68 11.24
C VAL A 3 -6.31 0.53 11.18
N ARG A 4 -5.81 1.70 11.58
CA ARG A 4 -6.54 2.96 11.53
C ARG A 4 -5.74 3.99 10.76
N LEU A 5 -6.30 4.50 9.68
CA LEU A 5 -5.66 5.51 8.85
C LEU A 5 -6.08 6.90 9.29
N HIS A 6 -5.10 7.77 9.54
CA HIS A 6 -5.35 9.18 9.78
C HIS A 6 -6.01 9.81 8.53
N PRO A 7 -6.97 10.75 8.65
CA PRO A 7 -7.67 11.33 7.50
C PRO A 7 -6.73 11.90 6.42
N HIS A 8 -5.63 12.54 6.84
CA HIS A 8 -4.59 12.99 5.91
C HIS A 8 -3.98 11.83 5.08
N ALA A 9 -3.72 10.67 5.70
CA ALA A 9 -3.20 9.51 5.00
C ALA A 9 -4.23 8.91 4.03
N GLN A 10 -5.51 8.94 4.39
CA GLN A 10 -6.61 8.50 3.52
C GLN A 10 -6.76 9.37 2.26
N ALA A 11 -6.54 10.69 2.38
CA ALA A 11 -6.52 11.55 1.19
C ALA A 11 -5.31 11.24 0.29
N ARG A 12 -4.14 11.01 0.90
CA ARG A 12 -2.88 10.79 0.16
C ARG A 12 -2.77 9.44 -0.54
N LEU A 13 -3.44 8.39 -0.06
CA LEU A 13 -3.41 7.07 -0.73
C LEU A 13 -4.08 7.13 -2.10
N ILE A 14 -5.20 7.87 -2.21
CA ILE A 14 -5.95 8.00 -3.47
C ILE A 14 -5.10 8.71 -4.53
N GLU A 15 -4.43 9.81 -4.16
CA GLU A 15 -3.52 10.54 -5.04
C GLU A 15 -2.34 9.68 -5.54
N ARG A 16 -2.02 8.60 -4.84
CA ARG A 16 -0.93 7.67 -5.17
C ARG A 16 -1.40 6.39 -5.85
N GLY A 17 -2.70 6.30 -6.17
CA GLY A 17 -3.29 5.13 -6.82
C GLY A 17 -3.33 3.88 -5.92
N ALA A 18 -3.37 4.06 -4.59
CA ALA A 18 -3.52 2.98 -3.65
C ALA A 18 -4.90 3.02 -2.99
N THR A 19 -5.48 1.86 -2.71
CA THR A 19 -6.74 1.71 -1.97
C THR A 19 -6.49 1.50 -0.48
N GLU A 20 -7.49 1.79 0.35
CA GLU A 20 -7.42 1.49 1.79
C GLU A 20 -7.21 -0.01 2.05
N ALA A 21 -7.86 -0.87 1.28
CA ALA A 21 -7.71 -2.32 1.39
C ALA A 21 -6.26 -2.78 1.12
N GLU A 22 -5.60 -2.24 0.10
CA GLU A 22 -4.19 -2.53 -0.18
C GLU A 22 -3.27 -2.06 0.94
N VAL A 23 -3.53 -0.89 1.51
CA VAL A 23 -2.76 -0.36 2.65
C VAL A 23 -2.93 -1.26 3.87
N ILE A 24 -4.16 -1.63 4.22
CA ILE A 24 -4.44 -2.53 5.36
C ILE A 24 -3.76 -3.89 5.13
N ALA A 25 -3.94 -4.50 3.96
CA ALA A 25 -3.33 -5.78 3.61
C ALA A 25 -1.79 -5.72 3.61
N THR A 26 -1.20 -4.56 3.35
CA THR A 26 0.25 -4.33 3.46
C THR A 26 0.72 -4.28 4.91
N VAL A 27 -0.03 -3.65 5.81
CA VAL A 27 0.30 -3.60 7.25
C VAL A 27 0.11 -4.97 7.91
N GLU A 28 -0.92 -5.70 7.51
CA GLU A 28 -1.27 -6.98 8.15
C GLU A 28 -0.38 -8.14 7.70
N SER A 29 0.02 -8.20 6.44
CA SER A 29 0.75 -9.35 5.90
C SER A 29 1.91 -9.01 4.96
N GLY A 30 2.25 -7.72 4.84
CA GLY A 30 3.38 -7.28 4.02
C GLY A 30 4.72 -7.57 4.68
N THR A 31 5.78 -7.47 3.88
CA THR A 31 7.15 -7.53 4.40
C THR A 31 7.49 -6.26 5.19
N THR A 32 8.12 -6.42 6.34
CA THR A 32 8.58 -5.30 7.18
C THR A 32 10.01 -4.91 6.85
N PHE A 33 10.33 -3.62 6.96
CA PHE A 33 11.70 -3.11 6.83
C PHE A 33 11.95 -1.92 7.78
N PRO A 34 13.20 -1.61 8.14
CA PRO A 34 13.51 -0.44 8.95
C PRO A 34 13.20 0.86 8.18
N ALA A 35 12.44 1.76 8.78
CA ALA A 35 12.16 3.09 8.27
C ALA A 35 12.87 4.17 9.10
N GLN A 36 12.84 5.40 8.60
CA GLN A 36 13.47 6.54 9.28
C GLN A 36 12.94 6.72 10.72
N PHE A 37 13.79 7.24 11.59
CA PHE A 37 13.47 7.53 12.99
C PHE A 37 13.06 6.29 13.81
N GLY A 38 13.66 5.12 13.51
CA GLY A 38 13.40 3.88 14.25
C GLY A 38 12.00 3.30 14.04
N ARG A 39 11.28 3.72 12.99
CA ARG A 39 9.95 3.22 12.64
C ARG A 39 10.05 1.94 11.83
N THR A 40 8.93 1.21 11.73
CA THR A 40 8.78 0.05 10.84
C THR A 40 8.03 0.46 9.59
N GLY A 41 8.61 0.21 8.42
CA GLY A 41 7.94 0.28 7.14
C GLY A 41 7.34 -1.06 6.74
N PHE A 42 6.30 -1.02 5.92
CA PHE A 42 5.60 -2.20 5.39
C PHE A 42 5.56 -2.10 3.87
N ARG A 43 5.81 -3.22 3.18
CA ARG A 43 5.78 -3.29 1.70
C ARG A 43 5.11 -4.57 1.24
N ARG A 44 4.24 -4.41 0.25
CA ARG A 44 3.60 -5.49 -0.49
C ARG A 44 3.42 -5.02 -1.94
N ASN A 45 3.69 -5.91 -2.88
CA ASN A 45 3.39 -5.66 -4.29
C ASN A 45 1.99 -6.16 -4.58
N PHE A 46 1.24 -5.40 -5.36
CA PHE A 46 -0.06 -5.80 -5.89
C PHE A 46 0.04 -5.92 -7.40
N SER A 47 -0.65 -6.93 -7.92
CA SER A 47 -0.90 -7.08 -9.35
C SER A 47 -1.66 -5.85 -9.86
N PHE A 48 -1.14 -5.20 -10.91
CA PHE A 48 -1.79 -4.03 -11.50
C PHE A 48 -3.13 -4.39 -12.18
N ASN A 49 -3.33 -5.67 -12.51
CA ASN A 49 -4.52 -6.31 -13.09
C ASN A 49 -5.25 -5.45 -14.15
N ALA A 50 -4.46 -4.76 -14.97
CA ALA A 50 -4.92 -3.84 -15.99
C ALA A 50 -3.92 -3.82 -17.15
N GLU A 51 -4.39 -3.34 -18.30
CA GLU A 51 -3.54 -3.17 -19.47
C GLU A 51 -2.62 -1.96 -19.35
N TRP A 52 -1.37 -2.14 -19.74
CA TRP A 52 -0.37 -1.10 -19.84
C TRP A 52 0.45 -1.32 -21.11
N GLN A 53 0.45 -0.33 -22.00
CA GLN A 53 1.10 -0.41 -23.32
C GLN A 53 0.77 -1.71 -24.08
N GLU A 54 -0.52 -2.02 -24.24
CA GLU A 54 -1.02 -3.22 -24.94
C GLU A 54 -0.60 -4.56 -24.29
N LYS A 55 -0.12 -4.54 -23.04
CA LYS A 55 0.21 -5.73 -22.25
C LYS A 55 -0.64 -5.77 -20.99
N PHE A 56 -1.28 -6.91 -20.72
CA PHE A 56 -2.00 -7.12 -19.46
C PHE A 56 -0.99 -7.37 -18.33
N MET A 57 -0.95 -6.50 -17.31
CA MET A 57 -0.05 -6.66 -16.16
C MET A 57 -0.76 -7.41 -15.03
N LEU A 58 -0.29 -8.63 -14.76
CA LEU A 58 -0.67 -9.46 -13.62
C LEU A 58 0.29 -9.28 -12.44
#